data_AF-K6Q125-F1
#
_entry.id   AF-K6Q125-F1
#
_cell.length_a   1.000
_cell.length_b   1.000
_cell.length_c   1.000
_cell.angle_alpha   90.00
_cell.angle_beta   90.00
_cell.angle_gamma   90.00
#
_symmetry.space_group_name_H-M   'P 1'
#
loop_
_entity.id
_entity.type
_entity.pdbx_description
1 polymer ?
#
loop_
_entity_poly.entity_id
_entity_poly.type
_entity_poly.pdbx_seq_one_letter_code
_entity_poly.pdbx_strand_id
1 'polypeptide(L)'
;MFLFALALAMLVGWLRGGTIVNVARLPLRWGLAVPVPFAIRAVLLHTEASSNPWLHHWSPVLQGIAYGSMVILALVNRHLPGAAFLITGTLANALVIMANGGRMPVSEWAVRVAAGGADRATALTLLRMEDSLTHQLLGPGTRLPWLADIIPLPRPFPFPSVASAGDVVLAIGLMWLILAAMGKRAGTAVDESGHPDPGAGPAKRALDRCGSL
;
A
#
# COMPACT_ATOMS: atom_id res chain seq x y z
N MET A 1 -7.05 3.65 4.26
CA MET A 1 -6.91 4.00 2.83
C MET A 1 -6.60 2.82 1.90
N PHE A 2 -5.52 2.04 2.12
CA PHE A 2 -5.09 1.00 1.16
C PHE A 2 -6.12 -0.10 0.86
N LEU A 3 -6.85 -0.61 1.86
CA LEU A 3 -7.92 -1.59 1.63
C LEU A 3 -9.03 -1.04 0.72
N PHE A 4 -9.37 0.24 0.88
CA PHE A 4 -10.33 0.91 0.02
C PHE A 4 -9.79 1.07 -1.41
N ALA A 5 -8.53 1.49 -1.56
CA ALA A 5 -7.86 1.57 -2.86
C ALA A 5 -7.80 0.21 -3.57
N LEU A 6 -7.48 -0.86 -2.83
CA LEU A 6 -7.49 -2.24 -3.32
C LEU A 6 -8.90 -2.66 -3.77
N ALA A 7 -9.91 -2.47 -2.92
CA ALA A 7 -11.30 -2.82 -3.22
C ALA A 7 -11.83 -2.04 -4.43
N LEU A 8 -11.54 -0.74 -4.51
CA LEU A 8 -11.93 0.11 -5.65
C LEU A 8 -11.22 -0.32 -6.93
N ALA A 9 -9.92 -0.60 -6.88
CA ALA A 9 -9.19 -1.10 -8.05
C ALA A 9 -9.72 -2.46 -8.52
N MET A 10 -10.03 -3.36 -7.59
CA MET A 10 -10.65 -4.65 -7.92
C MET A 10 -12.03 -4.48 -8.55
N LEU A 11 -12.87 -3.59 -8.00
CA LEU A 11 -14.20 -3.28 -8.55
C LEU A 11 -14.08 -2.70 -9.96
N VAL A 12 -13.24 -1.68 -10.16
CA VAL A 12 -13.04 -1.04 -11.47
C VAL A 12 -12.43 -2.02 -12.47
N GLY A 13 -11.48 -2.84 -12.06
CA GLY A 13 -10.89 -3.87 -12.91
C GLY A 13 -11.91 -4.94 -13.33
N TRP A 14 -12.79 -5.34 -12.40
CA TRP A 14 -13.86 -6.29 -12.68
C TRP A 14 -14.91 -5.69 -13.64
N LEU A 15 -15.32 -4.44 -13.43
CA LEU A 15 -16.22 -3.72 -14.35
C LEU A 15 -15.63 -3.54 -15.75
N ARG A 16 -14.30 -3.50 -15.89
CA ARG A 16 -13.57 -3.51 -17.18
C ARG A 16 -13.46 -4.91 -17.81
N GLY A 17 -14.07 -5.93 -17.20
CA GLY A 17 -14.03 -7.32 -17.64
C GLY A 17 -12.72 -8.04 -17.34
N GLY A 18 -11.93 -7.53 -16.37
CA GLY A 18 -10.72 -8.18 -15.88
C GLY A 18 -11.03 -9.29 -14.87
N THR A 19 -10.07 -10.19 -14.66
CA THR A 19 -10.24 -11.38 -13.80
C THR A 19 -9.36 -11.29 -12.57
N ILE A 20 -9.93 -11.49 -11.37
CA ILE A 20 -9.19 -11.49 -10.09
C ILE A 20 -8.13 -12.59 -10.05
N VAL A 21 -8.38 -13.72 -10.72
CA VAL A 21 -7.43 -14.84 -10.86
C VAL A 21 -6.10 -14.37 -11.46
N ASN A 22 -6.09 -13.35 -12.33
CA ASN A 22 -4.86 -12.84 -12.92
C ASN A 22 -3.97 -12.13 -11.89
N VAL A 23 -4.57 -11.51 -10.87
CA VAL A 23 -3.84 -10.91 -9.74
C VAL A 23 -3.07 -11.98 -8.96
N ALA A 24 -3.68 -13.14 -8.73
CA ALA A 24 -3.03 -14.27 -8.06
C ALA A 24 -1.90 -14.91 -8.89
N ARG A 25 -1.82 -14.62 -10.19
CA ARG A 25 -0.79 -15.11 -11.12
C ARG A 25 0.31 -14.09 -11.38
N LEU A 26 0.36 -12.99 -10.62
CA LEU A 26 1.44 -12.02 -10.74
C LEU A 26 2.80 -12.70 -10.55
N PRO A 27 3.78 -12.45 -11.44
CA PRO A 27 5.12 -13.05 -11.36
C PRO A 27 5.96 -12.38 -10.25
N LEU A 28 5.46 -12.45 -9.03
CA LEU A 28 6.01 -11.77 -7.87
C LEU A 28 7.29 -12.48 -7.41
N ARG A 29 8.40 -11.80 -7.56
CA ARG A 29 9.70 -12.24 -7.04
C ARG A 29 9.73 -12.02 -5.54
N TRP A 30 10.17 -13.04 -4.80
CA TRP A 30 10.24 -13.06 -3.33
C TRP A 30 8.86 -12.86 -2.66
N GLY A 31 7.80 -13.43 -3.24
CA GLY A 31 6.44 -13.32 -2.70
C GLY A 31 6.32 -13.75 -1.23
N LEU A 32 7.07 -14.77 -0.79
CA LEU A 32 7.10 -15.22 0.61
C LEU A 32 7.65 -14.18 1.59
N ALA A 33 8.44 -13.20 1.12
CA ALA A 33 8.98 -12.14 1.96
C ALA A 33 8.04 -10.93 2.11
N VAL A 34 6.96 -10.85 1.30
CA VAL A 34 5.99 -9.74 1.37
C VAL A 34 5.35 -9.57 2.75
N PRO A 35 4.96 -10.64 3.49
CA PRO A 35 4.37 -10.47 4.82
C PRO A 35 5.33 -9.89 5.87
N VAL A 36 6.64 -10.03 5.70
CA VAL A 36 7.66 -9.66 6.71
C VAL A 36 7.55 -8.20 7.18
N PRO A 37 7.59 -7.17 6.31
CA PRO A 37 7.49 -5.79 6.77
C PRO A 37 6.15 -5.48 7.44
N PHE A 38 5.06 -6.15 7.04
CA PHE A 38 3.75 -5.98 7.68
C PHE A 38 3.70 -6.65 9.05
N ALA A 39 4.35 -7.81 9.21
CA ALA A 39 4.46 -8.48 10.51
C ALA A 39 5.24 -7.62 11.51
N ILE A 40 6.37 -7.04 11.10
CA ILE A 40 7.14 -6.11 11.95
C ILE A 40 6.26 -4.93 12.37
N ARG A 41 5.55 -4.31 11.42
CA ARG A 41 4.65 -3.19 11.73
C ARG A 41 3.48 -3.59 12.62
N ALA A 42 2.93 -4.78 12.44
CA ALA A 42 1.83 -5.29 13.27
C ALA A 42 2.28 -5.48 14.72
N VAL A 43 3.51 -5.98 14.94
CA VAL A 43 4.12 -6.08 16.28
C VAL A 43 4.28 -4.69 16.89
N LEU A 44 4.83 -3.71 16.15
CA LEU A 44 5.03 -2.35 16.65
C LEU A 44 3.73 -1.56 16.89
N LEU A 45 2.65 -1.91 16.18
CA LEU A 45 1.33 -1.29 16.34
C LEU A 45 0.54 -1.87 17.51
N HIS A 46 0.94 -3.02 18.04
CA HIS A 46 0.24 -3.67 19.13
C HIS A 46 0.25 -2.79 20.39
N THR A 47 -0.86 -2.75 21.12
CA THR A 47 -1.04 -1.84 22.27
C THR A 47 -0.03 -2.09 23.39
N GLU A 48 0.37 -3.34 23.58
CA GLU A 48 1.37 -3.74 24.58
C GLU A 48 2.81 -3.58 24.08
N ALA A 49 3.02 -3.14 22.84
CA ALA A 49 4.38 -2.99 22.31
C ALA A 49 5.10 -1.82 22.97
N SER A 50 4.39 -0.74 23.29
CA SER A 50 4.96 0.46 23.89
C SER A 50 5.38 0.29 25.35
N SER A 51 4.73 -0.62 26.07
CA SER A 51 5.09 -0.95 27.46
C SER A 51 6.34 -1.82 27.56
N ASN A 52 6.82 -2.39 26.45
CA ASN A 52 8.04 -3.18 26.39
C ASN A 52 9.28 -2.30 26.12
N PRO A 53 10.22 -2.16 27.08
CA PRO A 53 11.39 -1.28 26.92
C PRO A 53 12.30 -1.66 25.75
N TRP A 54 12.41 -2.96 25.43
CA TRP A 54 13.22 -3.44 24.32
C TRP A 54 12.62 -3.02 22.98
N LEU A 55 11.30 -3.22 22.79
CA LEU A 55 10.61 -2.78 21.58
C LEU A 55 10.65 -1.26 21.43
N HIS A 56 10.49 -0.52 22.52
CA HIS A 56 10.59 0.93 22.50
C HIS A 56 11.97 1.40 22.01
N HIS A 57 13.05 0.85 22.56
CA HIS A 57 14.42 1.19 22.19
C HIS A 57 14.75 0.83 20.72
N TRP A 58 14.34 -0.35 20.27
CA TRP A 58 14.63 -0.85 18.93
C TRP A 58 13.61 -0.45 17.86
N SER A 59 12.51 0.22 18.24
CA SER A 59 11.44 0.63 17.32
C SER A 59 11.94 1.37 16.07
N PRO A 60 12.91 2.32 16.15
CA PRO A 60 13.36 3.03 14.94
C PRO A 60 14.10 2.11 13.98
N VAL A 61 14.88 1.16 14.51
CA VAL A 61 15.62 0.17 13.71
C VAL A 61 14.65 -0.80 13.05
N LEU A 62 13.66 -1.30 13.80
CA LEU A 62 12.62 -2.18 13.28
C LEU A 62 11.79 -1.51 12.18
N GLN A 63 11.46 -0.22 12.34
CA GLN A 63 10.81 0.59 11.31
C GLN A 63 11.71 0.72 10.06
N GLY A 64 13.00 1.00 10.25
CA GLY A 64 13.98 1.01 9.17
C GLY A 64 14.05 -0.31 8.40
N ILE A 65 14.07 -1.45 9.11
CA ILE A 65 14.04 -2.78 8.50
C ILE A 65 12.73 -3.01 7.73
N ALA A 66 11.58 -2.65 8.31
CA ALA A 66 10.28 -2.82 7.67
C ALA A 66 10.18 -1.99 6.38
N TYR A 67 10.43 -0.69 6.44
CA TYR A 67 10.37 0.18 5.27
C TYR A 67 11.47 -0.13 4.25
N GLY A 68 12.68 -0.45 4.69
CA GLY A 68 13.78 -0.89 3.82
C GLY A 68 13.41 -2.17 3.07
N SER A 69 12.79 -3.14 3.75
CA SER A 69 12.30 -4.37 3.13
C SER A 69 11.19 -4.08 2.11
N MET A 70 10.25 -3.17 2.41
CA MET A 70 9.22 -2.75 1.44
C MET A 70 9.84 -2.14 0.18
N VAL A 71 10.85 -1.28 0.33
CA VAL A 71 11.58 -0.69 -0.81
C VAL A 71 12.31 -1.77 -1.61
N ILE A 72 13.04 -2.67 -0.94
CA ILE A 72 13.76 -3.77 -1.61
C ILE A 72 12.78 -4.66 -2.39
N LEU A 73 11.66 -5.05 -1.78
CA LEU A 73 10.64 -5.86 -2.45
C LEU A 73 10.06 -5.15 -3.67
N ALA A 74 9.78 -3.84 -3.57
CA ALA A 74 9.29 -3.06 -4.69
C ALA A 74 10.35 -2.91 -5.80
N LEU A 75 11.63 -2.77 -5.46
CA LEU A 75 12.75 -2.69 -6.41
C LEU A 75 12.99 -4.03 -7.14
N VAL A 76 12.99 -5.15 -6.41
CA VAL A 76 13.09 -6.49 -6.99
C VAL A 76 11.93 -6.75 -7.98
N ASN A 77 10.78 -6.16 -7.71
CA ASN A 77 9.58 -6.22 -8.55
C ASN A 77 9.35 -4.98 -9.43
N ARG A 78 10.39 -4.18 -9.73
CA ARG A 78 10.29 -2.95 -10.55
C ARG A 78 9.77 -3.15 -11.97
N HIS A 79 9.76 -4.39 -12.45
CA HIS A 79 9.20 -4.78 -13.75
C HIS A 79 7.66 -4.78 -13.74
N LEU A 80 7.03 -4.77 -12.57
CA LEU A 80 5.58 -4.70 -12.43
C LEU A 80 5.06 -3.27 -12.61
N PRO A 81 3.85 -3.10 -13.17
CA PRO A 81 3.22 -1.80 -13.30
C PRO A 81 2.98 -1.16 -11.93
N GLY A 82 3.13 0.16 -11.82
CA GLY A 82 2.96 0.89 -10.56
C GLY A 82 4.14 0.81 -9.59
N ALA A 83 5.16 -0.02 -9.85
CA ALA A 83 6.30 -0.18 -8.93
C ALA A 83 7.05 1.14 -8.64
N ALA A 84 7.18 2.04 -9.61
CA ALA A 84 7.81 3.35 -9.41
C ALA A 84 7.07 4.18 -8.33
N PHE A 85 5.74 4.16 -8.32
CA PHE A 85 4.93 4.83 -7.30
C PHE A 85 5.07 4.13 -5.94
N LEU A 86 5.09 2.80 -5.92
CA LEU A 86 5.31 2.04 -4.69
C LEU A 86 6.67 2.36 -4.05
N ILE A 87 7.72 2.42 -4.87
CA ILE A 87 9.08 2.76 -4.41
C ILE A 87 9.12 4.19 -3.88
N THR A 88 8.66 5.15 -4.67
CA THR A 88 8.75 6.59 -4.32
C THR A 88 7.89 6.94 -3.11
N GLY A 89 6.66 6.43 -3.03
CA GLY A 89 5.79 6.65 -1.87
C GLY A 89 6.32 5.96 -0.60
N THR A 90 6.87 4.73 -0.71
CA THR A 90 7.50 4.07 0.45
C THR A 90 8.75 4.84 0.92
N LEU A 91 9.60 5.29 0.00
CA LEU A 91 10.80 6.07 0.32
C LEU A 91 10.45 7.40 0.98
N ALA A 92 9.42 8.07 0.47
CA ALA A 92 8.89 9.30 1.06
C ALA A 92 8.48 9.08 2.53
N ASN A 93 7.66 8.07 2.80
CA ASN A 93 7.22 7.75 4.16
C ASN A 93 8.40 7.34 5.06
N ALA A 94 9.30 6.49 4.55
CA ALA A 94 10.48 6.06 5.27
C ALA A 94 11.35 7.26 5.67
N LEU A 95 11.54 8.24 4.77
CA LEU A 95 12.36 9.41 5.04
C LEU A 95 11.80 10.23 6.21
N VAL A 96 10.50 10.51 6.24
CA VAL A 96 9.87 11.25 7.35
C VAL A 96 9.96 10.47 8.64
N ILE A 97 9.62 9.19 8.61
CA ILE A 97 9.60 8.32 9.79
C ILE A 97 11.00 8.25 10.41
N MET A 98 12.03 8.00 9.59
CA MET A 98 13.40 7.91 10.08
C MET A 98 13.93 9.26 10.55
N ALA A 99 13.59 10.36 9.88
CA ALA A 99 13.97 11.70 10.30
C ALA A 99 13.39 12.10 11.67
N ASN A 100 12.27 11.49 12.08
CA ASN A 100 11.54 11.76 13.31
C ASN A 100 11.64 10.62 14.34
N GLY A 101 12.74 9.85 14.32
CA GLY A 101 13.03 8.85 15.35
C GLY A 101 12.20 7.56 15.23
N GLY A 102 11.81 7.17 14.02
CA GLY A 102 11.07 5.93 13.77
C GLY A 102 9.55 6.07 13.86
N ARG A 103 9.03 7.27 14.10
CA ARG A 103 7.59 7.53 14.24
C ARG A 103 7.08 8.50 13.19
N MET A 104 5.92 8.20 12.65
CA MET A 104 5.22 9.06 11.70
C MET A 104 4.56 10.22 12.45
N PRO A 105 4.93 11.49 12.16
CA PRO A 105 4.24 12.63 12.73
C PRO A 105 2.82 12.72 12.16
N VAL A 106 1.84 13.08 12.98
CA VAL A 106 0.43 13.20 12.58
C VAL A 106 -0.13 14.56 12.98
N SER A 107 -0.81 15.22 12.04
CA SER A 107 -1.44 16.52 12.28
C SER A 107 -2.68 16.39 13.16
N GLU A 108 -2.68 17.08 14.31
CA GLU A 108 -3.84 17.16 15.20
C GLU A 108 -5.08 17.71 14.48
N TRP A 109 -4.89 18.73 13.63
CA TRP A 109 -5.96 19.28 12.82
C TRP A 109 -6.55 18.23 11.88
N ALA A 110 -5.70 17.43 11.22
CA ALA A 110 -6.17 16.40 10.30
C ALA A 110 -6.92 15.28 11.05
N VAL A 111 -6.48 14.92 12.27
CA VAL A 111 -7.21 13.98 13.14
C VAL A 111 -8.61 14.52 13.48
N ARG A 112 -8.72 15.79 13.90
CA ARG A 112 -10.02 16.42 14.20
C ARG A 112 -10.96 16.43 13.01
N VAL A 113 -10.45 16.81 11.83
CA VAL A 113 -11.24 16.84 10.59
C VAL A 113 -11.68 15.43 10.20
N ALA A 114 -10.77 14.45 10.24
CA ALA A 114 -11.09 13.06 9.94
C ALA A 114 -12.18 12.50 10.88
N ALA A 115 -12.10 12.82 12.18
CA ALA A 115 -13.08 12.43 13.19
C ALA A 115 -14.44 13.14 13.05
N GLY A 116 -14.59 14.08 12.10
CA GLY A 116 -15.83 14.84 11.90
C GLY A 116 -16.15 15.78 13.06
N GLY A 117 -15.13 16.27 13.78
CA GLY A 117 -15.32 17.15 14.94
C GLY A 117 -15.76 16.44 16.23
N ALA A 118 -15.71 15.11 16.29
CA ALA A 118 -16.02 14.36 17.52
C ALA A 118 -14.86 14.46 18.52
N ASP A 119 -14.98 15.35 19.51
CA ASP A 119 -13.92 15.63 20.50
C ASP A 119 -13.46 14.40 21.27
N ARG A 120 -14.38 13.52 21.69
CA ARG A 120 -14.04 12.30 22.43
C ARG A 120 -13.20 11.32 21.59
N ALA A 121 -13.56 11.14 20.32
CA ALA A 121 -12.83 10.25 19.41
C ALA A 121 -11.46 10.83 19.04
N THR A 122 -11.39 12.15 18.88
CA THR A 122 -10.15 12.88 18.67
C THR A 122 -9.22 12.72 19.88
N ALA A 123 -9.70 13.02 21.08
CA ALA A 123 -8.92 12.92 22.31
C ALA A 123 -8.35 11.51 22.53
N LEU A 124 -9.18 10.47 22.33
CA LEU A 124 -8.70 9.08 22.44
C LEU A 124 -7.62 8.73 21.41
N THR A 125 -7.74 9.25 20.19
CA THR A 125 -6.72 9.05 19.15
C THR A 125 -5.41 9.74 19.51
N LEU A 126 -5.48 10.98 20.00
CA LEU A 126 -4.31 11.76 20.40
C LEU A 126 -3.57 11.14 21.59
N LEU A 127 -4.30 10.69 22.62
CA LEU A 127 -3.73 9.97 23.77
C LEU A 127 -2.99 8.71 23.33
N ARG A 128 -3.56 7.94 22.38
CA ARG A 128 -2.90 6.75 21.83
C ARG A 128 -1.63 7.06 21.04
N MET A 129 -1.46 8.28 20.53
CA MET A 129 -0.26 8.68 19.78
C MET A 129 0.89 9.06 20.69
N GLU A 130 0.65 9.52 21.93
CA GLU A 130 1.72 9.86 22.87
C GLU A 130 2.56 8.62 23.23
N ASP A 131 1.90 7.48 23.44
CA ASP A 131 2.54 6.22 23.78
C ASP A 131 2.82 5.32 22.57
N SER A 132 2.61 5.79 21.33
CA SER A 132 2.78 4.95 20.16
C SER A 132 4.25 4.78 19.75
N LEU A 133 4.63 3.55 19.36
CA LEU A 133 5.92 3.27 18.73
C LEU A 133 5.95 3.59 17.23
N THR A 134 4.81 3.95 16.64
CA THR A 134 4.69 4.11 15.18
C THR A 134 4.24 5.50 14.76
N HIS A 135 3.51 6.21 15.61
CA HIS A 135 3.01 7.55 15.34
C HIS A 135 3.37 8.49 16.49
N GLN A 136 3.43 9.79 16.21
CA GLN A 136 3.60 10.83 17.22
C GLN A 136 2.86 12.09 16.75
N LEU A 137 2.55 13.00 17.66
CA LEU A 137 1.94 14.27 17.27
C LEU A 137 2.93 15.14 16.48
N LEU A 138 2.44 15.78 15.41
CA LEU A 138 3.19 16.79 14.68
C LEU A 138 3.37 18.03 15.56
N GLY A 139 4.61 18.51 15.69
CA GLY A 139 4.96 19.64 16.55
C GLY A 139 6.13 20.47 16.02
N PRO A 140 6.60 21.49 16.78
CA PRO A 140 7.62 22.43 16.31
C PRO A 140 8.96 21.80 15.92
N GLY A 141 9.30 20.65 16.51
CA GLY A 141 10.53 19.90 16.20
C GLY A 141 10.40 18.89 15.06
N THR A 142 9.23 18.77 14.43
CA THR A 142 8.99 17.79 13.38
C THR A 142 9.83 18.10 12.13
N ARG A 143 10.57 17.09 11.66
CA ARG A 143 11.30 17.16 10.39
C ARG A 143 10.41 16.72 9.24
N LEU A 144 10.50 17.39 8.10
CA LEU A 144 9.70 17.10 6.89
C LEU A 144 8.17 17.10 7.15
N PRO A 145 7.60 18.13 7.80
CA PRO A 145 6.20 18.14 8.21
C PRO A 145 5.22 18.08 7.03
N TRP A 146 5.63 18.52 5.83
CA TRP A 146 4.82 18.47 4.61
C TRP A 146 4.61 17.05 4.06
N LEU A 147 5.42 16.08 4.51
CA LEU A 147 5.36 14.69 4.10
C LEU A 147 4.81 13.78 5.21
N ALA A 148 4.46 14.38 6.36
CA ALA A 148 3.80 13.73 7.48
C ALA A 148 2.33 13.42 7.18
N ASP A 149 1.63 12.81 8.14
CA ASP A 149 0.20 12.52 8.03
C ASP A 149 -0.59 13.81 8.25
N ILE A 150 -0.86 14.53 7.17
CA ILE A 150 -1.54 15.83 7.17
C ILE A 150 -2.83 15.85 6.34
N ILE A 151 -3.14 14.79 5.60
CA ILE A 151 -4.31 14.69 4.71
C ILE A 151 -5.43 13.99 5.47
N PRO A 152 -6.48 14.70 5.92
CA PRO A 152 -7.61 14.07 6.58
C PRO A 152 -8.44 13.27 5.58
N LEU A 153 -8.84 12.05 5.98
CA LEU A 153 -9.77 11.21 5.25
C LEU A 153 -11.04 11.01 6.09
N PRO A 154 -11.97 11.99 6.11
CA PRO A 154 -13.24 11.89 6.82
C PRO A 154 -14.21 10.95 6.10
N ARG A 155 -15.39 10.73 6.70
CA ARG A 155 -16.51 10.05 6.00
C ARG A 155 -16.79 10.74 4.65
N PRO A 156 -17.11 10.00 3.57
CA PRO A 156 -17.57 8.61 3.51
C PRO A 156 -16.46 7.54 3.47
N PHE A 157 -15.20 7.88 3.76
CA PHE A 157 -14.16 6.87 3.88
C PHE A 157 -14.54 5.83 4.97
N PRO A 158 -14.39 4.51 4.74
CA PRO A 158 -14.92 3.48 5.65
C PRO A 158 -14.41 3.61 7.09
N PHE A 159 -13.16 4.03 7.23
CA PHE A 159 -12.52 4.30 8.50
C PHE A 159 -11.89 5.69 8.45
N PRO A 160 -12.37 6.64 9.26
CA PRO A 160 -11.70 7.92 9.48
C PRO A 160 -10.22 7.71 9.75
N SER A 161 -9.37 8.34 8.95
CA SER A 161 -7.92 8.21 9.07
C SER A 161 -7.24 9.48 8.58
N VAL A 162 -5.94 9.59 8.87
CA VAL A 162 -5.08 10.61 8.28
C VAL A 162 -4.07 9.90 7.40
N ALA A 163 -3.72 10.52 6.28
CA ALA A 163 -2.77 9.99 5.31
C ALA A 163 -1.67 11.01 5.02
N SER A 164 -0.53 10.52 4.58
CA SER A 164 0.55 11.32 4.03
C SER A 164 0.47 11.45 2.50
N ALA A 165 1.25 12.38 1.94
CA ALA A 165 1.44 12.44 0.49
C ALA A 165 2.07 11.15 -0.07
N GLY A 166 3.00 10.52 0.68
CA GLY A 166 3.60 9.25 0.28
C GLY A 166 2.60 8.10 0.27
N ASP A 167 1.64 8.08 1.20
CA ASP A 167 0.55 7.11 1.18
C ASP A 167 -0.32 7.25 -0.07
N VAL A 168 -0.67 8.48 -0.47
CA VAL A 168 -1.46 8.73 -1.69
C VAL A 168 -0.72 8.20 -2.91
N VAL A 169 0.58 8.47 -3.03
CA VAL A 169 1.44 7.93 -4.10
C VAL A 169 1.45 6.40 -4.06
N LEU A 170 1.60 5.79 -2.89
CA LEU A 170 1.52 4.33 -2.71
C LEU A 170 0.17 3.77 -3.15
N ALA A 171 -0.94 4.42 -2.80
CA ALA A 171 -2.29 4.00 -3.16
C ALA A 171 -2.48 4.03 -4.68
N ILE A 172 -2.01 5.08 -5.35
CA ILE A 172 -2.02 5.17 -6.83
C ILE A 172 -1.22 4.02 -7.44
N GLY A 173 -0.01 3.76 -6.93
CA GLY A 173 0.83 2.65 -7.38
C GLY A 173 0.16 1.29 -7.22
N LEU A 174 -0.46 1.05 -6.07
CA LEU A 174 -1.20 -0.18 -5.79
C LEU A 174 -2.41 -0.31 -6.71
N MET A 175 -3.19 0.75 -6.90
CA MET A 175 -4.34 0.74 -7.79
C MET A 175 -3.92 0.43 -9.23
N TRP A 176 -2.84 1.06 -9.72
CA TRP A 176 -2.30 0.77 -11.05
C TRP A 176 -1.92 -0.71 -11.14
N LEU A 177 -1.11 -1.22 -10.20
CA LEU A 177 -0.69 -2.62 -10.19
C LEU A 177 -1.88 -3.57 -10.32
N ILE A 178 -2.92 -3.38 -9.50
CA ILE A 178 -4.12 -4.23 -9.51
C ILE A 178 -4.89 -4.10 -10.83
N LEU A 179 -5.13 -2.87 -11.31
CA LEU A 179 -5.86 -2.66 -12.57
C LEU A 179 -5.14 -3.27 -13.77
N ALA A 180 -3.80 -3.14 -13.82
CA ALA A 180 -3.00 -3.73 -14.87
C ALA A 180 -2.94 -5.27 -14.76
N ALA A 181 -2.86 -5.80 -13.54
CA ALA A 181 -2.86 -7.24 -13.30
C ALA A 181 -4.18 -7.91 -13.68
N MET A 182 -5.32 -7.26 -13.43
CA MET A 182 -6.63 -7.79 -13.80
C MET A 182 -6.84 -7.85 -15.33
N GLY A 183 -6.18 -6.96 -16.08
CA GLY A 183 -6.29 -6.87 -17.53
C GLY A 183 -7.62 -6.29 -18.01
N LYS A 184 -7.84 -6.30 -19.33
CA LYS A 184 -9.14 -6.02 -19.96
C LYS A 184 -9.69 -7.30 -20.55
N ARG A 185 -11.01 -7.37 -20.72
CA ARG A 185 -11.65 -8.40 -21.56
C ARG A 185 -10.90 -8.42 -22.90
N ALA A 186 -10.35 -9.57 -23.30
CA ALA A 186 -10.11 -9.78 -24.71
C ALA A 186 -11.49 -9.64 -25.33
N GLY A 187 -11.74 -8.53 -26.03
CA GLY A 187 -12.93 -8.46 -26.88
C GLY A 187 -12.88 -9.74 -27.70
N THR A 188 -13.96 -10.50 -27.69
CA THR A 188 -14.22 -11.46 -28.75
C THR A 188 -14.01 -10.67 -30.04
N ALA A 189 -12.85 -10.86 -30.67
CA ALA A 189 -12.66 -10.48 -32.04
C ALA A 189 -13.69 -11.34 -32.76
N VAL A 190 -14.85 -10.77 -33.01
CA VAL A 190 -15.76 -11.29 -33.99
C VAL A 190 -15.01 -11.08 -35.29
N ASP A 191 -14.42 -12.14 -35.80
CA ASP A 191 -14.05 -12.21 -37.21
C ASP A 191 -15.29 -11.79 -38.02
N GLU A 192 -15.07 -10.96 -39.05
CA GLU A 192 -16.11 -10.50 -39.98
C GLU A 192 -16.86 -11.66 -40.68
N SER A 193 -16.45 -12.92 -40.45
CA SER A 193 -17.09 -14.14 -40.97
C SER A 193 -18.22 -14.74 -40.11
N GLY A 194 -18.47 -14.25 -38.89
CA GLY A 194 -19.59 -14.74 -38.05
C GLY A 194 -19.49 -16.21 -37.61
N HIS A 195 -18.29 -16.81 -37.64
CA HIS A 195 -18.04 -18.15 -37.07
C HIS A 195 -17.21 -18.06 -35.78
N PRO A 196 -17.52 -18.87 -34.74
CA PRO A 196 -16.67 -18.97 -33.57
C PRO A 196 -15.34 -19.64 -33.94
N ASP A 197 -14.24 -18.89 -33.87
CA ASP A 197 -12.86 -19.36 -34.08
C ASP A 197 -12.50 -20.44 -33.02
N PRO A 198 -12.30 -21.72 -33.40
CA PRO A 198 -12.01 -22.78 -32.46
C PRO A 198 -10.56 -22.81 -31.96
N GLY A 199 -9.69 -21.86 -32.34
CA GLY A 199 -8.26 -22.06 -32.12
C GLY A 199 -7.37 -20.84 -32.04
N ALA A 200 -7.30 -20.19 -30.86
CA ALA A 200 -6.03 -19.65 -30.35
C ALA A 200 -6.11 -19.18 -28.89
N GLY A 201 -6.19 -20.11 -27.94
CA GLY A 201 -5.79 -19.82 -26.56
C GLY A 201 -4.26 -19.65 -26.46
N PRO A 202 -3.73 -18.71 -25.65
CA PRO A 202 -2.30 -18.41 -25.58
C PRO A 202 -1.43 -19.58 -25.08
N ALA A 203 -2.05 -20.61 -24.47
CA ALA A 203 -1.36 -21.82 -24.01
C ALA A 203 -0.81 -22.68 -25.16
N LYS A 204 -1.38 -22.61 -26.38
CA LYS A 204 -0.93 -23.43 -27.52
C LYS A 204 0.37 -22.91 -28.16
N ARG A 205 0.66 -21.61 -28.06
CA ARG A 205 1.86 -21.00 -28.67
C ARG A 205 3.17 -21.29 -27.92
N ALA A 206 3.10 -21.73 -26.67
CA ALA A 206 4.30 -22.02 -25.87
C ALA A 206 4.88 -23.42 -26.12
N LEU A 207 4.06 -24.38 -26.57
CA LEU A 207 4.50 -25.75 -26.85
C LEU A 207 5.06 -25.91 -28.27
N ASP A 208 4.50 -25.20 -29.27
CA ASP A 208 4.97 -25.29 -30.66
C ASP A 208 6.36 -24.65 -30.88
N ARG A 209 6.81 -23.77 -29.98
CA ARG A 209 8.15 -23.13 -30.06
C ARG A 209 9.29 -23.97 -29.48
N CYS A 210 9.01 -25.02 -28.71
CA CYS A 210 10.04 -25.92 -28.19
C CYS A 210 10.27 -27.17 -29.07
N GLY A 211 9.48 -27.36 -30.14
CA GLY A 211 9.59 -28.51 -31.04
C GLY A 211 10.29 -28.24 -32.37
N SER A 212 10.91 -27.07 -32.57
CA SER A 212 11.46 -26.68 -33.88
C SER A 212 12.84 -26.01 -33.85
N LEU A 213 13.67 -26.28 -32.84
CA LEU A 213 15.12 -26.02 -32.88
C LEU A 213 15.89 -27.10 -32.11
#